data_AF-A0A819RYB4-F1
#
_entry.id   AF-A0A819RYB4-F1
#
_cell.length_a   1.000
_cell.length_b   1.000
_cell.length_c   1.000
_cell.angle_alpha   90.00
_cell.angle_beta   90.00
_cell.angle_gamma   90.00
#
_symmetry.space_group_name_H-M   'P 1'
#
loop_
_entity.id
_entity.type
_entity.pdbx_description
1 polymer ?
#
loop_
_entity_poly.entity_id
_entity_poly.type
_entity_poly.pdbx_seq_one_letter_code
_entity_poly.pdbx_strand_id
1 'polypeptide(L)'
;MREILDYLICSLSEYYRMIEEKLQYFSNVIPGRVNQLTLENVNKIAEIMPGISSVELLYSELQLLKNDIDSFIELPEVISKLKIIGNGHPNAKRVYQFLLALRITVATNECCFSKLKLIKNKLRFTLTTDKMEWLILCSTERDLLENINLSNVAEDGHV
;
A
#
# COMPACT_ATOMS: atom_id res chain seq x y z
N MET A 1 -14.54 -4.08 16.63
CA MET A 1 -13.32 -4.57 15.92
C MET A 1 -13.54 -4.74 14.40
N ARG A 2 -14.65 -5.34 13.95
CA ARG A 2 -14.99 -5.50 12.53
C ARG A 2 -15.21 -4.16 11.80
N GLU A 3 -16.01 -3.28 12.39
CA GLU A 3 -16.30 -1.94 11.83
C GLU A 3 -15.05 -1.06 11.70
N ILE A 4 -14.15 -1.11 12.68
CA ILE A 4 -12.86 -0.38 12.65
C ILE A 4 -12.01 -0.87 11.47
N LEU A 5 -11.96 -2.19 11.24
CA LEU A 5 -11.18 -2.78 10.17
C LEU A 5 -11.76 -2.49 8.78
N ASP A 6 -13.09 -2.49 8.65
CA ASP A 6 -13.79 -2.11 7.42
C ASP A 6 -13.61 -0.62 7.13
N TYR A 7 -13.71 0.25 8.14
CA TYR A 7 -13.44 1.68 8.01
C TYR A 7 -12.00 1.94 7.55
N LEU A 8 -11.02 1.30 8.19
CA LEU A 8 -9.60 1.42 7.80
C LEU A 8 -9.38 0.97 6.35
N ILE A 9 -9.99 -0.14 5.93
CA ILE A 9 -9.86 -0.65 4.56
C ILE A 9 -10.49 0.32 3.55
N CYS A 10 -11.67 0.86 3.84
CA CYS A 10 -12.33 1.85 2.99
C CYS A 10 -11.51 3.14 2.89
N SER A 11 -11.11 3.71 4.03
CA SER A 11 -10.32 4.94 4.08
C SER A 11 -9.00 4.81 3.31
N LEU A 12 -8.29 3.69 3.48
CA LEU A 12 -7.08 3.41 2.71
C LEU A 12 -7.38 3.31 1.20
N SER A 13 -8.46 2.63 0.81
CA SER A 13 -8.83 2.49 -0.60
C SER A 13 -9.15 3.84 -1.27
N GLU A 14 -9.82 4.75 -0.57
CA GLU A 14 -10.10 6.10 -1.05
C GLU A 14 -8.81 6.92 -1.18
N TYR A 15 -7.92 6.80 -0.21
CA TYR A 15 -6.61 7.43 -0.23
C TYR A 15 -5.78 6.96 -1.45
N TYR A 16 -5.79 5.66 -1.78
CA TYR A 16 -5.12 5.16 -2.99
C TYR A 16 -5.70 5.73 -4.26
N ARG A 17 -7.04 5.78 -4.38
CA ARG A 17 -7.69 6.34 -5.57
C ARG A 17 -7.27 7.80 -5.80
N MET A 18 -7.27 8.59 -4.73
CA MET A 18 -6.82 9.99 -4.79
C MET A 18 -5.35 10.11 -5.19
N ILE A 19 -4.48 9.21 -4.69
CA ILE A 19 -3.08 9.18 -5.10
C ILE A 19 -2.96 8.82 -6.58
N GLU A 20 -3.60 7.75 -7.03
CA GLU A 20 -3.51 7.25 -8.41
C GLU A 20 -3.91 8.34 -9.42
N GLU A 21 -4.97 9.09 -9.14
CA GLU A 21 -5.41 10.26 -9.92
C GLU A 21 -4.34 11.36 -10.00
N LYS A 22 -3.59 11.60 -8.92
CA LYS A 22 -2.48 12.57 -8.92
C LYS A 22 -1.22 12.01 -9.58
N LEU A 23 -1.03 10.70 -9.57
CA LEU A 23 0.16 10.06 -10.14
C LEU A 23 0.09 9.87 -11.65
N GLN A 24 -1.09 9.99 -12.25
CA GLN A 24 -1.25 9.86 -13.71
C GLN A 24 -0.30 10.80 -14.49
N TYR A 25 0.03 11.97 -13.94
CA TYR A 25 0.93 12.94 -14.58
C TYR A 25 2.39 12.43 -14.70
N PHE A 26 2.79 11.49 -13.86
CA PHE A 26 4.13 10.86 -13.92
C PHE A 26 4.22 9.73 -14.95
N SER A 27 3.10 9.31 -15.54
CA SER A 27 3.08 8.22 -16.52
C SER A 27 3.95 8.51 -17.76
N ASN A 28 4.11 9.78 -18.10
CA ASN A 28 4.93 10.26 -19.23
C ASN A 28 6.41 10.47 -18.88
N VAL A 29 6.83 10.16 -17.66
CA VAL A 29 8.25 10.20 -17.24
C VAL A 29 8.86 8.79 -17.22
N ILE A 30 8.05 7.76 -17.44
CA ILE A 30 8.47 6.36 -17.49
C ILE A 30 9.20 6.08 -18.81
N PRO A 31 10.26 5.23 -18.82
CA PRO A 31 10.88 4.75 -20.05
C PRO A 31 9.85 4.29 -21.09
N GLY A 32 10.03 4.72 -22.33
CA GLY A 32 9.13 4.46 -23.46
C GLY A 32 7.95 5.43 -23.58
N ARG A 33 7.69 6.27 -22.57
CA ARG A 33 6.58 7.26 -22.57
C ARG A 33 7.05 8.71 -22.53
N VAL A 34 8.35 8.96 -22.38
CA VAL A 34 8.93 10.32 -22.40
C VAL A 34 8.66 11.05 -23.71
N ASN A 35 8.44 10.31 -24.80
CA ASN A 35 7.99 10.84 -26.09
C ASN A 35 6.67 11.63 -26.05
N GLN A 36 5.82 11.36 -25.06
CA GLN A 36 4.49 11.96 -24.92
C GLN A 36 4.48 13.13 -23.92
N LEU A 37 5.65 13.56 -23.45
CA LEU A 37 5.78 14.61 -22.45
C LEU A 37 5.39 15.99 -23.02
N THR A 38 4.45 16.66 -22.37
CA THR A 38 4.03 18.03 -22.68
C THR A 38 4.44 18.97 -21.54
N LEU A 39 4.57 20.27 -21.83
CA LEU A 39 4.88 21.27 -20.81
C LEU A 39 3.79 21.33 -19.71
N GLU A 40 2.54 21.09 -20.07
CA GLU A 40 1.43 20.98 -19.11
C GLU A 40 1.63 19.83 -18.11
N ASN A 41 2.06 18.66 -18.59
CA ASN A 41 2.36 17.53 -17.71
C ASN A 41 3.52 17.86 -16.75
N VAL A 42 4.54 18.58 -17.23
CA VAL A 42 5.68 18.99 -16.37
C VAL A 42 5.25 20.03 -15.34
N ASN A 43 4.36 20.96 -15.69
CA ASN A 43 3.77 21.89 -14.72
C ASN A 43 3.02 21.14 -13.60
N LYS A 44 2.21 20.14 -13.96
CA LYS A 44 1.50 19.31 -12.98
C LYS A 44 2.44 18.50 -12.09
N ILE A 45 3.52 17.97 -12.64
CA ILE A 45 4.58 17.32 -11.85
C ILE A 45 5.23 18.31 -10.87
N ALA A 46 5.48 19.55 -11.32
CA ALA A 46 6.06 20.59 -10.48
C ALA A 46 5.13 21.07 -9.36
N GLU A 47 3.81 21.08 -9.58
CA GLU A 47 2.82 21.34 -8.53
C GLU A 47 2.84 20.25 -7.44
N ILE A 48 3.05 18.98 -7.82
CA ILE A 48 3.06 17.84 -6.90
C ILE A 48 4.39 17.76 -6.14
N MET A 49 5.50 18.11 -6.80
CA MET A 49 6.85 17.94 -6.26
C MET A 49 7.46 19.27 -5.80
N PRO A 50 7.64 19.48 -4.48
CA PRO A 50 8.31 20.68 -3.98
C PRO A 50 9.82 20.68 -4.29
N GLY A 51 10.32 21.84 -4.71
CA GLY A 51 11.75 22.10 -4.91
C GLY A 51 12.29 21.83 -6.32
N ILE A 52 11.45 21.93 -7.35
CA ILE A 52 11.90 22.04 -8.75
C ILE A 52 12.29 23.50 -9.01
N SER A 53 13.48 23.74 -9.58
CA SER A 53 14.04 25.09 -9.73
C SER A 53 13.32 25.91 -10.79
N SER A 54 12.98 25.29 -11.93
CA SER A 54 12.17 25.86 -13.00
C SER A 54 11.55 24.72 -13.82
N VAL A 55 10.28 24.90 -14.21
CA VAL A 55 9.54 23.94 -15.04
C VAL A 55 10.18 23.81 -16.43
N GLU A 56 10.65 24.92 -17.00
CA GLU A 56 11.29 24.95 -18.31
C GLU A 56 12.60 24.15 -18.29
N LEU A 57 13.41 24.32 -17.24
CA LEU A 57 14.64 23.55 -17.06
C LEU A 57 14.35 22.05 -16.92
N LEU A 58 13.33 21.68 -16.14
CA LEU A 58 12.92 20.28 -16.02
C LEU A 58 12.46 19.71 -17.38
N TYR A 59 11.67 20.47 -18.14
CA TYR A 59 11.21 20.05 -19.46
C TYR A 59 12.40 19.83 -20.41
N SER A 60 13.34 20.78 -20.47
CA SER A 60 14.55 20.65 -21.28
C SER A 60 15.44 19.48 -20.85
N GLU A 61 15.65 19.27 -19.55
CA GLU A 61 16.43 18.14 -19.03
C GLU A 61 15.80 16.79 -19.43
N LEU A 62 14.48 16.64 -19.30
CA LEU A 62 13.78 15.41 -19.67
C LEU A 62 13.81 15.16 -21.18
N GLN A 63 13.72 16.21 -22.01
CA GLN A 63 13.85 16.09 -23.47
C GLN A 63 15.26 15.67 -23.89
N LEU A 64 16.31 16.22 -23.24
CA LEU A 64 17.70 15.84 -23.51
C LEU A 64 17.98 14.39 -23.14
N LEU A 65 17.42 13.93 -22.01
CA LEU A 65 17.60 12.56 -21.52
C LEU A 65 16.72 11.53 -22.24
N LYS A 66 15.79 11.97 -23.11
CA LYS A 66 14.75 11.11 -23.68
C LYS A 66 15.29 9.82 -24.31
N ASN A 67 16.29 9.95 -25.18
CA ASN A 67 16.87 8.81 -25.90
C ASN A 67 17.60 7.86 -24.96
N ASP A 68 18.28 8.41 -23.94
CA ASP A 68 18.96 7.61 -22.93
C ASP A 68 17.92 6.86 -22.07
N ILE A 69 16.86 7.54 -21.63
CA ILE A 69 15.80 6.96 -20.81
C ILE A 69 15.06 5.83 -21.55
N ASP A 70 14.69 6.06 -22.82
CA ASP A 70 13.95 5.09 -23.64
C ASP A 70 14.80 3.86 -23.99
N SER A 71 16.11 3.91 -23.80
CA SER A 71 16.99 2.73 -23.94
C SER A 71 16.91 1.76 -22.75
N PHE A 72 16.40 2.21 -21.60
CA PHE A 72 16.28 1.41 -20.39
C PHE A 72 14.91 0.75 -20.29
N ILE A 73 14.88 -0.45 -19.74
CA ILE A 73 13.62 -1.16 -19.48
C ILE A 73 13.07 -0.77 -18.11
N GLU A 74 13.95 -0.55 -17.12
CA GLU A 74 13.55 -0.31 -15.74
C GLU A 74 14.01 1.06 -15.18
N LEU A 75 13.15 1.69 -14.34
CA LEU A 75 13.46 2.96 -13.67
C LEU A 75 14.75 2.96 -12.82
N PRO A 76 15.13 1.87 -12.11
CA PRO A 76 16.38 1.82 -11.36
C PRO A 76 17.63 2.00 -12.24
N GLU A 77 17.57 1.57 -13.51
CA GLU A 77 18.66 1.74 -14.48
C GLU A 77 18.85 3.22 -14.83
N VAL A 78 17.75 3.94 -15.04
CA VAL A 78 17.74 5.39 -15.27
C VAL A 78 18.42 6.14 -14.11
N ILE A 79 18.08 5.79 -12.86
CA ILE A 79 18.72 6.40 -11.68
C ILE A 79 20.21 6.09 -11.62
N SER A 80 20.61 4.87 -11.96
CA SER A 80 22.01 4.46 -11.96
C SER A 80 22.80 5.27 -12.99
N LYS A 81 22.23 5.50 -14.18
CA LYS A 81 22.81 6.38 -15.21
C LYS A 81 22.89 7.84 -14.73
N LEU A 82 21.83 8.37 -14.12
CA LEU A 82 21.81 9.74 -13.58
C LEU A 82 22.79 9.95 -12.42
N LYS A 83 23.14 8.88 -11.68
CA LYS A 83 24.21 8.92 -10.69
C LYS A 83 25.59 9.06 -11.34
N ILE A 84 25.83 8.36 -12.46
CA ILE A 84 27.09 8.43 -13.22
C ILE A 84 27.27 9.81 -13.87
N ILE A 85 26.20 10.37 -14.44
CA ILE A 85 26.19 11.72 -15.04
C ILE A 85 26.36 12.82 -13.97
N GLY A 86 26.14 12.51 -12.69
CA GLY A 86 26.38 13.42 -11.58
C GLY A 86 25.30 14.50 -11.46
N ASN A 87 25.69 15.76 -11.67
CA ASN A 87 24.84 16.96 -11.51
C ASN A 87 24.39 17.58 -12.85
N GLY A 88 24.56 16.88 -13.98
CA GLY A 88 24.17 17.41 -15.29
C GLY A 88 22.67 17.66 -15.46
N HIS A 89 21.82 16.91 -14.74
CA HIS A 89 20.35 17.01 -14.81
C HIS A 89 19.72 16.93 -13.42
N PRO A 90 19.86 17.98 -12.59
CA PRO A 90 19.45 17.94 -11.19
C PRO A 90 17.93 17.82 -11.01
N ASN A 91 17.12 18.44 -11.88
CA ASN A 91 15.66 18.39 -11.76
C ASN A 91 15.13 17.02 -12.19
N ALA A 92 15.60 16.49 -13.32
CA ALA A 92 15.21 15.15 -13.80
C ALA A 92 15.60 14.07 -12.77
N LYS A 93 16.81 14.13 -12.22
CA LYS A 93 17.27 13.23 -11.16
C LYS A 93 16.34 13.26 -9.95
N ARG A 94 15.89 14.43 -9.52
CA ARG A 94 14.94 14.59 -8.42
C ARG A 94 13.62 13.90 -8.74
N VAL A 95 13.07 14.13 -9.94
CA VAL A 95 11.80 13.53 -10.38
C VAL A 95 11.90 12.00 -10.40
N TYR A 96 12.97 11.43 -10.96
CA TYR A 96 13.15 9.97 -10.98
C TYR A 96 13.32 9.37 -9.58
N GLN A 97 14.01 10.08 -8.67
CA GLN A 97 14.16 9.63 -7.28
C GLN A 97 12.81 9.62 -6.56
N PHE A 98 12.03 10.68 -6.74
CA PHE A 98 10.68 10.78 -6.21
C PHE A 98 9.79 9.67 -6.75
N LEU A 99 9.81 9.44 -8.06
CA LEU A 99 9.03 8.39 -8.72
C LEU A 99 9.37 6.99 -8.19
N LEU A 100 10.66 6.72 -7.93
CA LEU A 100 11.08 5.43 -7.37
C LEU A 100 10.62 5.27 -5.91
N ALA A 101 10.83 6.28 -5.07
CA ALA A 101 10.39 6.25 -3.66
C ALA A 101 8.87 6.07 -3.54
N LEU A 102 8.13 6.71 -4.44
CA LEU A 102 6.69 6.58 -4.57
C LEU A 102 6.28 5.15 -4.95
N ARG A 103 6.90 4.55 -6.00
CA ARG A 103 6.62 3.16 -6.38
C ARG A 103 6.90 2.18 -5.25
N ILE A 104 7.99 2.38 -4.52
CA ILE A 104 8.33 1.55 -3.35
C ILE A 104 7.24 1.67 -2.26
N THR A 105 6.76 2.88 -2.01
CA THR A 105 5.71 3.14 -1.02
C THR A 105 4.38 2.51 -1.43
N VAL A 106 3.98 2.65 -2.69
CA VAL A 106 2.76 2.02 -3.24
C VAL A 106 2.84 0.50 -3.08
N ALA A 107 3.93 -0.13 -3.54
CA ALA A 107 4.11 -1.58 -3.43
C ALA A 107 4.11 -2.07 -1.96
N THR A 108 4.76 -1.33 -1.05
CA THR A 108 4.77 -1.64 0.38
C THR A 108 3.35 -1.60 0.95
N ASN A 109 2.61 -0.55 0.62
CA ASN A 109 1.27 -0.36 1.14
C ASN A 109 0.28 -1.38 0.53
N GLU A 110 0.41 -1.75 -0.75
CA GLU A 110 -0.37 -2.83 -1.39
C GLU A 110 -0.13 -4.18 -0.72
N CYS A 111 1.13 -4.48 -0.39
CA CYS A 111 1.51 -5.67 0.36
C CYS A 111 0.90 -5.69 1.76
N CYS A 112 0.99 -4.56 2.49
CA CYS A 112 0.34 -4.42 3.80
C CYS A 112 -1.18 -4.56 3.71
N PHE A 113 -1.81 -3.98 2.69
CA PHE A 113 -3.25 -4.06 2.49
C PHE A 113 -3.72 -5.48 2.17
N SER A 114 -2.95 -6.23 1.38
CA SER A 114 -3.22 -7.65 1.10
C SER A 114 -3.17 -8.47 2.39
N LYS A 115 -2.18 -8.23 3.26
CA LYS A 115 -2.11 -8.86 4.60
C LYS A 115 -3.29 -8.46 5.49
N LEU A 116 -3.69 -7.19 5.48
CA LEU A 116 -4.83 -6.70 6.25
C LEU A 116 -6.14 -7.37 5.80
N LYS A 117 -6.34 -7.55 4.50
CA LYS A 117 -7.48 -8.32 3.95
C LYS A 117 -7.47 -9.77 4.43
N LEU A 118 -6.31 -10.43 4.46
CA LEU A 118 -6.19 -11.79 4.98
C LEU A 118 -6.53 -11.85 6.48
N ILE A 119 -6.05 -10.89 7.28
CA ILE A 119 -6.38 -10.78 8.70
C ILE A 119 -7.89 -10.57 8.88
N LYS A 120 -8.51 -9.68 8.09
CA LYS A 120 -9.96 -9.46 8.09
C LYS A 120 -10.72 -10.75 7.82
N ASN A 121 -10.36 -11.46 6.75
CA ASN A 121 -11.00 -12.70 6.38
C ASN A 121 -10.84 -13.74 7.49
N LYS A 122 -9.62 -13.90 8.03
CA LYS A 122 -9.35 -14.84 9.12
C LYS A 122 -10.14 -14.53 10.38
N LEU A 123 -10.26 -13.26 10.78
CA LEU A 123 -11.11 -12.86 11.90
C LEU A 123 -12.59 -13.16 11.65
N ARG A 124 -13.08 -12.95 10.42
CA ARG A 124 -14.44 -13.35 10.02
C ARG A 124 -14.62 -14.87 10.15
N PHE A 125 -13.72 -15.69 9.64
CA PHE A 125 -13.84 -17.16 9.71
C PHE A 125 -13.67 -17.72 11.13
N THR A 126 -12.68 -17.24 11.89
CA THR A 126 -12.37 -17.76 13.24
C THR A 126 -13.50 -17.47 14.24
N LEU A 127 -14.25 -16.38 14.04
CA LEU A 127 -15.42 -16.04 14.85
C LEU A 127 -16.71 -16.73 14.38
N THR A 128 -16.79 -17.26 13.16
CA THR A 128 -18.10 -17.66 12.60
C THR A 128 -18.29 -19.17 12.47
N THR A 129 -17.25 -20.02 12.57
CA THR A 129 -17.41 -21.35 11.96
C THR A 129 -17.13 -22.58 12.84
N ASP A 130 -16.27 -22.55 13.86
CA ASP A 130 -16.09 -23.77 14.69
C ASP A 130 -15.70 -23.43 16.13
N LYS A 131 -14.68 -22.59 16.30
CA LYS A 131 -14.17 -22.25 17.63
C LYS A 131 -15.20 -21.50 18.49
N MET A 132 -16.10 -20.72 17.88
CA MET A 132 -17.17 -20.05 18.59
C MET A 132 -18.24 -21.04 19.07
N GLU A 133 -18.60 -22.03 18.25
CA GLU A 133 -19.54 -23.09 18.64
C GLU A 133 -18.97 -23.94 19.77
N TRP A 134 -17.69 -24.35 19.66
CA TRP A 134 -16.97 -25.03 20.74
C TRP A 134 -16.85 -24.17 22.02
N LEU A 135 -16.63 -22.86 21.89
CA LEU A 135 -16.58 -21.95 23.04
C LEU A 135 -17.93 -21.78 23.73
N ILE A 136 -19.01 -21.66 22.95
CA ILE A 136 -20.38 -21.61 23.49
C ILE A 136 -20.69 -22.93 24.20
N LEU A 137 -20.38 -24.07 23.57
CA LEU A 137 -20.57 -25.39 24.17
C LEU A 137 -19.81 -25.53 25.49
N CYS A 138 -18.50 -25.24 25.51
CA CYS A 138 -17.70 -25.28 26.74
C CYS A 138 -18.17 -24.29 27.81
N SER A 139 -18.67 -23.11 27.42
CA SER A 139 -19.26 -22.15 28.36
C SER A 139 -20.54 -22.69 28.98
N THR A 140 -21.43 -23.28 28.17
CA THR A 140 -22.67 -23.88 28.66
C THR A 140 -22.43 -25.11 29.53
N GLU A 141 -21.44 -25.96 29.19
CA GLU A 141 -21.04 -27.10 30.03
C GLU A 141 -20.51 -26.61 31.37
N ARG A 142 -19.68 -25.56 31.38
CA ARG A 142 -19.16 -24.97 32.62
C ARG A 142 -20.28 -24.39 33.48
N ASP A 143 -21.18 -23.61 32.89
CA ASP A 143 -22.32 -23.03 33.60
C ASP A 143 -23.22 -24.13 34.18
N LEU A 144 -23.48 -25.22 33.44
CA LEU A 144 -24.22 -26.38 33.96
C LEU A 144 -23.51 -27.05 35.13
N LEU A 145 -22.19 -27.27 35.03
CA LEU A 145 -21.39 -27.88 36.10
C LEU A 145 -21.33 -27.02 37.36
N GLU A 146 -21.32 -25.70 37.23
CA GLU A 146 -21.39 -24.77 38.37
C GLU A 146 -22.78 -24.75 39.05
N ASN A 147 -23.83 -25.06 38.30
CA ASN A 147 -25.21 -25.16 38.81
C ASN A 147 -25.56 -26.56 39.37
N ILE A 148 -24.70 -27.57 39.18
CA ILE A 148 -24.86 -28.89 39.77
C ILE A 148 -24.26 -28.85 41.18
N ASN A 149 -25.10 -29.01 42.22
CA ASN A 149 -24.64 -29.20 43.60
C ASN A 149 -23.93 -30.57 43.72
N LEU A 150 -22.62 -30.58 43.53
CA LEU A 150 -21.76 -31.76 43.67
C LEU A 150 -21.83 -32.40 45.08
N SER A 151 -22.29 -31.64 46.08
CA SER A 151 -22.55 -32.12 47.43
C SER A 151 -23.62 -33.21 47.50
N ASN A 152 -24.60 -33.20 46.60
CA ASN A 152 -25.71 -34.18 46.61
C ASN A 152 -25.37 -35.45 45.83
N VAL A 153 -24.37 -35.40 44.94
CA VAL A 153 -23.98 -36.54 44.08
C VAL A 153 -22.96 -37.43 44.79
N ALA A 154 -22.20 -36.90 45.76
CA ALA A 154 -21.24 -37.67 46.54
C ALA A 154 -21.89 -38.49 47.68
N GLU A 155 -23.13 -38.19 48.08
CA GLU A 155 -23.84 -38.89 49.16
C GLU A 155 -24.64 -40.12 48.68
N ASP A 156 -24.99 -40.21 47.40
CA ASP A 156 -25.70 -41.37 46.81
C ASP A 156 -24.77 -42.51 46.31
N GLY A 157 -23.45 -42.40 46.55
CA GLY A 157 -22.44 -43.39 46.15
C GLY A 157 -22.14 -44.50 47.16
N HIS A 158 -22.95 -44.63 48.22
CA HIS A 158 -22.86 -45.72 49.20
C HIS A 158 -24.07 -46.66 49.11
N VAL A 159 -24.11 -47.49 48.06
CA VAL A 159 -24.74 -48.82 48.07
C VAL A 159 -23.89 -49.78 47.25
#